data_AF-A0A7M3LX68-F1
#
_entry.id   AF-A0A7M3LX68-F1
#
_cell.length_a   1.000
_cell.length_b   1.000
_cell.length_c   1.000
_cell.angle_alpha   90.00
_cell.angle_beta   90.00
_cell.angle_gamma   90.00
#
_symmetry.space_group_name_H-M   'P 1'
#
loop_
_entity.id
_entity.type
_entity.pdbx_description
1 polymer ?
#
loop_
_entity_poly.entity_id
_entity_poly.type
_entity_poly.pdbx_seq_one_letter_code
_entity_poly.pdbx_strand_id
1 'polypeptide(L)' 'MLDWVKEVLGELAETVAGAVIAIIVFLWWIGGPGLTAILWSEGDKPLAMQFLAGWAVVTVLYFMLSRLVRRIRRG' A
#
# COMPACT_ATOMS: atom_id res chain seq x y z
N MET A 1 33.19 3.17 -18.43
CA MET A 1 33.25 2.95 -16.96
C MET A 1 32.10 3.63 -16.24
N LEU A 2 31.84 4.93 -16.43
CA LEU A 2 30.74 5.64 -15.76
C LEU A 2 29.33 5.14 -16.15
N ASP A 3 29.12 4.68 -17.38
CA ASP A 3 27.79 4.24 -17.85
C ASP A 3 27.36 2.91 -17.20
N TRP A 4 28.29 1.95 -17.11
CA TRP A 4 28.08 0.69 -16.39
C TRP A 4 27.74 0.92 -14.91
N VAL A 5 28.43 1.86 -14.23
CA VAL A 5 28.14 2.18 -12.82
C VAL A 5 26.75 2.80 -12.67
N LYS A 6 26.35 3.69 -13.57
CA LYS A 6 25.01 4.30 -13.56
C LYS A 6 23.91 3.28 -13.83
N GLU A 7 24.17 2.34 -14.72
CA GLU A 7 23.23 1.25 -15.05
C GLU A 7 23.01 0.34 -13.83
N VAL A 8 24.09 -0.10 -13.17
CA VAL A 8 24.00 -0.90 -11.94
C VAL A 8 23.33 -0.12 -10.80
N LEU A 9 23.66 1.16 -10.62
CA LEU A 9 23.00 1.99 -9.60
C LEU A 9 21.52 2.24 -9.92
N GLY A 10 21.15 2.32 -11.19
CA GLY A 10 19.76 2.43 -11.65
C GLY A 10 18.96 1.18 -11.30
N GLU A 11 19.49 0.00 -11.60
CA GLU A 11 18.87 -1.29 -11.24
C GLU A 11 18.75 -1.46 -9.72
N LEU A 12 19.77 -1.06 -8.97
CA LEU A 12 19.75 -1.11 -7.50
C LEU A 12 18.69 -0.16 -6.93
N ALA A 13 18.59 1.04 -7.48
CA ALA A 13 17.57 2.01 -7.07
C ALA A 13 16.15 1.52 -7.40
N GLU A 14 15.94 0.91 -8.57
CA GLU A 14 14.66 0.32 -8.95
C GLU A 14 14.28 -0.85 -8.05
N THR A 15 15.24 -1.72 -7.73
CA THR A 15 15.04 -2.86 -6.82
C THR A 15 14.69 -2.40 -5.42
N VAL A 16 15.42 -1.41 -4.88
CA VAL A 16 15.16 -0.85 -3.54
C VAL A 16 13.82 -0.14 -3.51
N ALA A 17 13.49 0.66 -4.54
CA ALA A 17 12.19 1.32 -4.63
C ALA A 17 11.05 0.29 -4.70
N GLY A 18 11.20 -0.75 -5.51
CA GLY A 18 10.26 -1.87 -5.60
C GLY A 18 10.08 -2.59 -4.27
N ALA A 19 11.17 -2.87 -3.56
CA ALA A 19 11.14 -3.50 -2.24
C ALA A 19 10.44 -2.62 -1.19
N VAL A 20 10.73 -1.32 -1.17
CA VAL A 20 10.07 -0.36 -0.26
C VAL A 20 8.57 -0.30 -0.54
N ILE A 21 8.17 -0.21 -1.81
CA ILE A 21 6.76 -0.22 -2.20
C ILE A 21 6.11 -1.54 -1.76
N ALA A 22 6.76 -2.69 -2.00
CA ALA A 22 6.25 -3.99 -1.59
C ALA A 22 6.06 -4.08 -0.07
N ILE A 23 7.01 -3.57 0.71
CA ILE A 23 6.92 -3.50 2.19
C ILE A 23 5.75 -2.62 2.61
N ILE A 24 5.62 -1.42 2.03
CA ILE A 24 4.51 -0.50 2.36
C ILE A 24 3.17 -1.16 2.05
N VAL A 25 3.04 -1.80 0.88
CA VAL A 25 1.82 -2.52 0.49
C VAL A 25 1.54 -3.67 1.46
N PHE A 26 2.56 -4.44 1.82
CA PHE A 26 2.43 -5.54 2.78
C PHE A 26 1.96 -5.04 4.16
N LEU A 27 2.60 -3.99 4.68
CA LEU A 27 2.22 -3.35 5.94
C LEU A 27 0.81 -2.76 5.88
N TRP A 28 0.39 -2.22 4.74
CA TRP A 28 -0.98 -1.71 4.58
C TRP A 28 -2.02 -2.83 4.70
N TRP A 29 -1.78 -3.96 4.03
CA TRP A 29 -2.74 -5.07 3.97
C TRP A 29 -2.81 -5.87 5.27
N ILE A 30 -1.70 -6.02 5.98
CA ILE A 30 -1.65 -6.76 7.24
C ILE A 30 -1.90 -5.83 8.42
N GLY A 31 -1.31 -4.64 8.40
CA GLY A 31 -1.38 -3.66 9.48
C GLY A 31 -2.78 -3.09 9.67
N GLY A 32 -3.56 -2.88 8.59
CA GLY A 32 -4.94 -2.40 8.70
C GLY A 32 -5.83 -3.32 9.57
N PRO A 33 -6.06 -4.57 9.14
CA PRO A 33 -6.80 -5.55 9.92
C PRO A 33 -6.15 -5.89 11.25
N GLY A 34 -4.81 -5.98 11.29
CA GLY A 34 -4.05 -6.29 12.50
C GLY A 34 -4.24 -5.24 13.59
N LEU A 35 -4.08 -3.95 13.27
CA LEU A 35 -4.30 -2.86 14.22
C LEU A 35 -5.76 -2.78 14.67
N THR A 36 -6.71 -3.00 13.74
CA THR A 36 -8.13 -3.10 14.08
C THR A 36 -8.38 -4.18 15.13
N ALA A 37 -7.80 -5.37 14.95
CA ALA A 37 -7.96 -6.49 15.87
C ALA A 37 -7.34 -6.20 17.25
N ILE A 38 -6.18 -5.53 17.29
CA ILE A 38 -5.53 -5.11 18.54
C ILE A 38 -6.44 -4.13 19.29
N LEU A 39 -6.88 -3.05 18.64
CA LEU A 39 -7.77 -2.04 19.23
C LEU A 39 -9.08 -2.65 19.72
N TRP A 40 -9.63 -3.59 18.96
CA TRP A 40 -10.83 -4.34 19.35
C TRP A 40 -10.60 -5.17 20.61
N SER A 41 -9.44 -5.82 20.72
CA SER A 41 -9.07 -6.65 21.89
C SER A 41 -8.82 -5.82 23.15
N GLU A 42 -8.33 -4.59 23.00
CA GLU A 42 -8.13 -3.64 24.11
C GLU A 42 -9.45 -3.04 24.62
N GLY A 43 -10.57 -3.29 23.92
CA GLY A 43 -11.92 -2.90 24.34
C GLY A 43 -12.42 -1.59 23.73
N ASP A 44 -11.60 -0.84 23.00
CA ASP A 44 -12.02 0.37 22.29
C ASP A 44 -12.62 0.04 20.92
N LYS A 45 -13.81 -0.59 20.96
CA LYS A 45 -14.57 -1.00 19.77
C LYS A 45 -14.94 0.17 18.86
N PRO A 46 -15.36 1.35 19.36
CA PRO A 46 -15.63 2.50 18.50
C PRO A 46 -14.41 2.93 17.68
N LEU A 47 -13.23 3.01 18.30
CA LEU A 47 -12.01 3.39 17.60
C LEU A 47 -11.58 2.32 16.58
N ALA A 48 -11.67 1.04 16.94
CA ALA A 48 -11.39 -0.06 16.02
C ALA A 48 -12.27 -0.01 14.76
N MET A 49 -13.57 0.26 14.92
CA MET A 49 -14.51 0.38 13.79
C MET A 49 -14.23 1.61 12.93
N GLN A 50 -13.89 2.75 13.53
CA GLN A 50 -13.50 3.95 12.78
C GLN A 50 -12.23 3.72 11.96
N PHE A 51 -11.24 3.05 12.55
CA PHE A 51 -10.00 2.70 11.88
C PHE A 51 -10.24 1.73 10.71
N LEU A 52 -11.03 0.68 10.94
CA LEU A 52 -11.40 -0.29 9.89
C LEU A 52 -12.14 0.38 8.74
N ALA A 53 -13.10 1.26 9.06
CA ALA A 53 -13.84 2.02 8.05
C ALA A 53 -12.91 2.92 7.24
N GLY A 54 -12.00 3.65 7.89
CA GLY A 54 -11.00 4.48 7.21
C GLY A 54 -10.10 3.67 6.28
N TRP A 55 -9.57 2.55 6.76
CA TRP A 55 -8.77 1.63 5.95
C TRP A 55 -9.54 1.09 4.73
N ALA A 56 -10.81 0.70 4.93
CA ALA A 56 -11.66 0.18 3.87
C ALA A 56 -11.96 1.26 2.81
N VAL A 57 -12.25 2.50 3.23
CA VAL A 57 -12.50 3.63 2.32
C VAL A 57 -11.27 3.89 1.45
N VAL A 58 -10.08 4.00 2.03
CA VAL A 58 -8.84 4.21 1.27
C VAL A 58 -8.62 3.08 0.26
N THR A 59 -8.84 1.84 0.68
CA THR A 59 -8.71 0.65 -0.18
C THR A 59 -9.70 0.68 -1.35
N VAL A 60 -10.97 1.02 -1.10
CA VAL A 60 -11.99 1.14 -2.14
C VAL A 60 -11.62 2.26 -3.13
N LEU A 61 -11.23 3.43 -2.64
CA LEU A 61 -10.81 4.55 -3.49
C LEU A 61 -9.63 4.17 -4.39
N TYR A 62 -8.63 3.47 -3.85
CA TYR A 62 -7.53 2.94 -4.64
C TYR A 62 -8.00 2.02 -5.77
N PHE A 63 -8.92 1.08 -5.49
CA PHE A 63 -9.45 0.19 -6.52
C PHE A 63 -10.32 0.91 -7.56
N MET A 64 -11.11 1.89 -7.13
CA MET A 64 -11.91 2.73 -8.03
C MET A 64 -11.03 3.52 -8.98
N LEU A 65 -10.00 4.21 -8.48
CA LEU A 65 -9.01 4.93 -9.28
C LEU A 65 -8.30 3.97 -10.25
N SER A 66 -7.84 2.83 -9.75
CA SER A 66 -7.19 1.79 -10.57
C SER A 66 -8.12 1.25 -11.66
N ARG A 67 -9.42 1.15 -11.40
CA ARG A 67 -10.42 0.73 -12.39
C ARG A 67 -10.70 1.84 -13.41
N LEU A 68 -10.77 3.09 -12.96
CA LEU A 68 -10.97 4.26 -13.81
C LEU A 68 -9.81 4.43 -14.80
N VAL A 69 -8.56 4.37 -14.33
CA VAL A 69 -7.36 4.43 -15.18
C VAL A 69 -7.36 3.29 -16.20
N ARG A 70 -7.70 2.07 -15.78
CA ARG A 70 -7.81 0.92 -16.71
C ARG A 70 -8.90 1.11 -17.75
N ARG A 71 -10.02 1.75 -17.40
CA ARG A 71 -11.12 2.04 -18.33
C ARG A 71 -10.69 3.08 -19.37
N ILE A 72 -10.06 4.17 -18.93
CA ILE A 72 -9.53 5.23 -19.80
C ILE A 72 -8.46 4.68 -20.76
N ARG A 73 -7.62 3.74 -20.31
CA ARG A 73 -6.58 3.15 -21.16
C ARG A 73 -7.11 2.19 -22.23
N ARG A 74 -8.34 1.68 -22.09
CA ARG A 74 -8.95 0.67 -22.97
C ARG A 74 -10.02 1.24 -23.91
N GLY A 75 -10.49 2.47 -23.68
CA GLY A 75 -11.45 3.17 -24.52
C GLY A 75 -10.77 4.26 -25.30
#